data_AF-A0A3D3L854-F1
#
_entry.id   AF-A0A3D3L854-F1
#
_cell.length_a   1.000
_cell.length_b   1.000
_cell.length_c   1.000
_cell.angle_alpha   90.00
_cell.angle_beta   90.00
_cell.angle_gamma   90.00
#
_symmetry.space_group_name_H-M   'P 1'
#
loop_
_entity.id
_entity.type
_entity.pdbx_description
1 polymer ?
#
loop_
_entity_poly.entity_id
_entity_poly.type
_entity_poly.pdbx_seq_one_letter_code
_entity_poly.pdbx_strand_id
1 'polypeptide(L)'
;MNAPILAVLGLACFAIGYRFYSSFIERKIFSISEYQNKTPAEEFEDGLDFVPTRKHILFGHHFTSIAGAAPIIGPCIAAFWGWLPALLWVILGTIFMGAVHDFGALVISIREKGRTIADIPRVIYR
;
A
#
# COMPACT_ATOMS: atom_id res chain seq x y z
N MET A 1 21.96 -15.50 16.94
CA MET A 1 21.32 -15.10 15.67
C MET A 1 21.53 -13.62 15.50
N ASN A 2 22.06 -13.16 14.37
CA ASN A 2 22.52 -11.78 14.22
C ASN A 2 21.40 -10.93 13.63
N ALA A 3 20.88 -9.99 14.43
CA ALA A 3 19.82 -9.08 14.00
C ALA A 3 20.11 -8.33 12.68
N PRO A 4 21.35 -7.88 12.40
CA PRO A 4 21.67 -7.26 11.11
C PRO A 4 21.44 -8.19 9.91
N ILE A 5 21.73 -9.49 10.05
CA ILE A 5 21.55 -10.48 8.98
C ILE A 5 20.05 -10.64 8.69
N LEU A 6 19.22 -10.72 9.73
CA LEU A 6 17.76 -10.81 9.58
C LEU A 6 17.18 -9.57 8.91
N ALA A 7 17.67 -8.38 9.26
CA ALA A 7 17.23 -7.14 8.63
C ALA A 7 17.57 -7.12 7.13
N VAL A 8 18.80 -7.50 6.77
CA VAL A 8 19.22 -7.60 5.36
C VAL A 8 18.38 -8.61 4.59
N LEU A 9 18.08 -9.78 5.18
CA LEU A 9 17.20 -10.78 4.57
C LEU A 9 15.78 -10.24 4.36
N GLY A 10 15.21 -9.54 5.35
CA GLY A 10 13.90 -8.91 5.23
C GLY A 10 13.86 -7.86 4.12
N LEU A 11 14.86 -6.98 4.06
CA LEU A 11 14.99 -5.99 2.98
C LEU A 11 15.15 -6.65 1.61
N ALA A 12 15.90 -7.75 1.51
CA ALA A 12 16.02 -8.52 0.28
C ALA A 12 14.67 -9.12 -0.15
N CYS A 13 13.89 -9.68 0.79
CA CYS A 13 12.54 -10.16 0.52
C CYS A 13 11.62 -9.02 0.01
N PHE A 14 11.67 -7.84 0.63
CA PHE A 14 10.91 -6.68 0.17
C PHE A 14 11.36 -6.21 -1.21
N ALA A 15 12.66 -6.19 -1.50
CA ALA A 15 13.18 -5.83 -2.82
C ALA A 15 12.73 -6.82 -3.91
N ILE A 16 12.74 -8.12 -3.62
CA ILE A 16 12.24 -9.18 -4.51
C ILE A 16 10.73 -9.03 -4.71
N GLY A 17 9.97 -8.86 -3.63
CA GLY A 17 8.52 -8.62 -3.70
C GLY A 17 8.19 -7.38 -4.53
N TYR A 18 8.91 -6.28 -4.30
CA TYR A 18 8.77 -5.07 -5.11
C TYR A 18 9.11 -5.31 -6.58
N ARG A 19 10.19 -6.03 -6.91
CA ARG A 19 10.59 -6.21 -8.31
C ARG A 19 9.67 -7.12 -9.11
N PHE A 20 9.23 -8.23 -8.51
CA PHE A 20 8.51 -9.29 -9.21
C PHE A 20 7.02 -9.28 -8.92
N TYR A 21 6.63 -9.16 -7.65
CA TYR A 21 5.23 -9.26 -7.25
C TYR A 21 4.45 -7.97 -7.54
N SER A 22 5.05 -6.79 -7.33
CA SER A 22 4.37 -5.53 -7.68
C SER A 22 4.05 -5.44 -9.18
N SER A 23 4.98 -5.84 -10.06
CA SER A 23 4.76 -5.84 -11.50
C SER A 23 3.71 -6.87 -11.93
N PHE A 24 3.60 -8.01 -11.21
CA PHE A 24 2.53 -8.97 -11.42
C PHE A 24 1.17 -8.35 -11.06
N ILE A 25 1.05 -7.73 -9.89
CA ILE A 25 -0.18 -7.08 -9.43
C ILE A 25 -0.60 -5.96 -10.40
N GLU A 26 0.32 -5.07 -10.75
CA GLU A 26 0.07 -3.94 -11.65
C GLU A 26 -0.47 -4.39 -13.01
N ARG A 27 0.15 -5.40 -13.63
CA ARG A 27 -0.14 -5.82 -15.00
C ARG A 27 -1.25 -6.86 -15.12
N LYS A 28 -1.29 -7.84 -14.22
CA LYS A 28 -2.22 -8.99 -14.32
C LYS A 28 -3.50 -8.82 -13.52
N ILE A 29 -3.46 -8.06 -12.42
CA ILE A 29 -4.64 -7.89 -11.55
C ILE A 29 -5.34 -6.57 -11.89
N PHE A 30 -4.59 -5.47 -11.90
CA PHE A 30 -5.19 -4.14 -12.03
C PHE A 30 -5.05 -3.52 -13.43
N SER A 31 -4.24 -4.08 -14.32
CA SER A 31 -3.98 -3.55 -15.67
C SER A 31 -3.70 -2.04 -15.70
N ILE A 32 -2.91 -1.52 -14.74
CA ILE A 32 -2.66 -0.06 -14.64
C ILE A 32 -1.98 0.49 -15.90
N SER A 33 -1.14 -0.30 -16.57
CA SER A 33 -0.48 0.13 -17.81
C SER A 33 -1.47 0.53 -18.93
N GLU A 34 -2.72 0.05 -18.85
CA GLU A 34 -3.80 0.38 -19.79
C GLU A 34 -4.64 1.57 -19.33
N TYR A 35 -4.44 2.05 -18.09
CA TYR A 35 -5.11 3.22 -17.55
C TYR A 35 -4.51 4.49 -18.15
N GLN A 36 -5.15 4.99 -19.21
CA GLN A 36 -4.75 6.21 -19.94
C GLN A 36 -5.46 7.47 -19.42
N ASN A 37 -6.30 7.34 -18.39
CA ASN A 37 -7.07 8.47 -17.86
C ASN A 37 -6.17 9.37 -17.02
N LYS A 38 -6.45 10.68 -17.08
CA LYS A 38 -5.91 11.64 -16.12
C LYS A 38 -6.32 11.22 -14.71
N THR A 39 -5.46 11.48 -13.73
CA THR A 39 -5.84 11.23 -12.34
C THR A 39 -6.96 12.21 -11.94
N PRO A 40 -7.83 11.85 -10.98
CA PRO A 40 -8.87 12.76 -10.51
C PRO A 40 -8.33 14.12 -10.05
N ALA A 41 -7.10 14.13 -9.50
CA ALA A 41 -6.40 15.35 -9.10
C ALA A 41 -6.12 16.30 -10.29
N GLU A 42 -5.92 15.77 -11.49
CA GLU A 42 -5.67 16.56 -12.71
C GLU A 42 -6.97 16.83 -13.50
N GLU A 43 -7.98 15.95 -13.41
CA GLU A 43 -9.25 16.11 -14.12
C GLU A 43 -10.20 17.10 -13.43
N PHE A 44 -10.24 17.08 -12.09
CA PHE A 44 -11.13 17.91 -11.28
C PHE A 44 -10.37 18.98 -10.49
N GLU A 45 -9.20 19.40 -10.98
CA GLU A 45 -8.33 20.38 -10.29
C GLU A 45 -9.12 21.64 -9.88
N ASP A 46 -9.22 21.85 -8.56
CA ASP A 46 -9.96 22.97 -7.95
C ASP A 46 -9.12 23.77 -6.96
N GLY A 47 -7.90 23.31 -6.64
CA GLY A 47 -7.01 23.96 -5.68
C GLY A 47 -7.38 23.70 -4.21
N LEU A 48 -8.40 22.89 -3.93
CA LEU A 48 -8.90 22.60 -2.59
C LEU A 48 -8.95 21.08 -2.34
N ASP A 49 -9.86 20.36 -3.00
CA ASP A 49 -10.05 18.92 -2.83
C ASP A 49 -9.20 18.11 -3.82
N PHE A 50 -8.94 18.66 -5.00
CA PHE A 50 -8.15 18.04 -6.07
C PHE A 50 -6.96 18.92 -6.43
N VAL A 51 -5.78 18.52 -5.98
CA VAL A 51 -4.52 19.26 -6.21
C VAL A 51 -3.44 18.32 -6.75
N PRO A 52 -2.98 18.51 -8.00
CA PRO A 52 -1.85 17.76 -8.55
C PRO A 52 -0.61 17.93 -7.66
N THR A 53 -0.21 16.85 -6.99
CA THR A 53 0.83 16.89 -5.96
C THR A 53 2.03 16.04 -6.35
N ARG A 54 3.23 16.51 -5.97
CA ARG A 54 4.47 15.79 -6.26
C ARG A 54 4.50 14.42 -5.56
N LYS A 55 4.97 13.40 -6.27
CA LYS A 55 5.00 11.99 -5.81
C LYS A 55 5.67 11.78 -4.45
N HIS A 56 6.73 12.53 -4.12
CA HIS A 56 7.42 12.39 -2.83
C HIS A 56 6.59 12.91 -1.64
N ILE A 57 5.75 13.93 -1.86
CA ILE A 57 4.84 14.45 -0.84
C ILE A 57 3.73 13.42 -0.60
N LEU A 58 3.14 12.90 -1.69
CA LEU A 58 2.13 11.84 -1.63
C LEU A 58 2.67 10.59 -0.93
N PHE A 59 3.91 10.19 -1.22
CA PHE A 59 4.58 9.10 -0.52
C PHE A 59 4.68 9.36 0.98
N GLY A 60 5.07 10.56 1.40
CA GLY A 60 5.12 10.94 2.80
C GLY A 60 3.76 10.79 3.50
N HIS A 61 2.70 11.35 2.91
CA HIS A 61 1.34 11.20 3.45
C HIS A 61 0.93 9.74 3.57
N HIS A 62 1.12 8.95 2.52
CA HIS A 62 0.78 7.53 2.51
C HIS A 62 1.57 6.75 3.56
N PHE A 63 2.88 6.98 3.65
CA PHE A 63 3.74 6.36 4.64
C PHE A 63 3.30 6.68 6.07
N THR A 64 3.03 7.94 6.37
CA THR A 64 2.58 8.35 7.72
C THR A 64 1.24 7.72 8.11
N SER A 65 0.31 7.58 7.16
CA SER A 65 -1.00 6.96 7.40
C SER A 65 -0.90 5.48 7.80
N ILE A 66 0.11 4.76 7.32
CA ILE A 66 0.29 3.33 7.60
C ILE A 66 1.23 3.12 8.79
N ALA A 67 2.30 3.92 8.89
CA ALA A 67 3.37 3.71 9.86
C ALA A 67 2.93 3.86 11.32
N GLY A 68 1.85 4.60 11.61
CA GLY A 68 1.43 4.91 12.98
C GLY A 68 1.17 3.68 13.87
N ALA A 69 0.58 2.61 13.32
CA ALA A 69 0.22 1.42 14.10
C ALA A 69 1.37 0.40 14.25
N ALA A 70 2.38 0.45 13.36
CA ALA A 70 3.43 -0.55 13.27
C ALA A 70 4.31 -0.67 14.54
N PRO A 71 4.73 0.42 15.21
CA PRO A 71 5.53 0.35 16.44
C PRO A 71 4.83 -0.31 17.62
N ILE A 72 3.50 -0.34 17.63
CA ILE A 72 2.69 -0.95 18.69
C ILE A 72 2.38 -2.40 18.33
N ILE A 73 1.88 -2.64 17.12
CA ILE A 73 1.42 -3.97 16.69
C ILE A 73 2.59 -4.95 16.57
N GLY A 74 3.75 -4.51 16.07
CA GLY A 74 4.92 -5.38 15.87
C GLY A 74 5.40 -6.08 17.16
N PRO A 75 5.74 -5.32 18.23
CA PRO A 75 6.13 -5.91 19.51
C PRO A 75 5.04 -6.78 20.14
N CYS A 76 3.76 -6.40 20.03
CA CYS A 76 2.65 -7.20 20.52
C CYS A 76 2.60 -8.57 19.84
N ILE A 77 2.67 -8.63 18.50
CA ILE A 77 2.69 -9.90 17.75
C ILE A 77 3.91 -10.74 18.13
N ALA A 78 5.09 -10.11 18.27
CA ALA A 78 6.30 -10.82 18.70
C ALA A 78 6.20 -11.39 20.12
N ALA A 79 5.50 -10.71 21.03
CA ALA A 79 5.25 -11.20 22.39
C ALA A 79 4.30 -12.40 22.40
N PHE A 80 3.26 -12.40 21.56
CA PHE A 80 2.28 -13.49 21.51
C PHE A 80 2.74 -14.72 20.71
N TRP A 81 3.36 -14.50 19.54
CA TRP A 81 3.71 -15.58 18.60
C TRP A 81 5.18 -15.97 18.66
N GLY A 82 5.99 -15.22 19.43
CA GLY A 82 7.44 -15.33 19.40
C GLY A 82 8.05 -14.60 18.20
N TRP A 83 9.38 -14.46 18.22
CA TRP A 83 10.11 -13.62 17.29
C TRP A 83 10.06 -14.12 15.83
N LEU A 84 10.12 -15.43 15.60
CA LEU A 84 10.24 -15.99 14.25
C LEU A 84 8.90 -15.93 13.49
N PRO A 85 7.77 -16.40 14.04
CA PRO A 85 6.48 -16.28 13.36
C PRO A 85 6.07 -14.82 13.16
N ALA A 86 6.37 -13.94 14.11
CA ALA A 86 6.14 -12.51 13.96
C ALA A 86 6.96 -11.91 12.81
N LEU A 87 8.25 -12.24 12.70
CA LEU A 87 9.11 -11.77 11.62
C LEU A 87 8.61 -12.26 10.25
N LEU A 88 8.26 -13.55 10.14
CA LEU A 88 7.70 -14.12 8.92
C LEU A 88 6.39 -13.44 8.53
N TRP A 89 5.51 -13.19 9.50
CA TRP A 89 4.25 -12.48 9.26
C TRP A 89 4.49 -11.04 8.79
N VAL A 90 5.41 -10.30 9.41
CA VAL A 90 5.75 -8.94 8.97
C VAL A 90 6.28 -8.95 7.54
N ILE A 91 7.14 -9.90 7.17
CA ILE A 91 7.69 -9.93 5.81
C ILE A 91 6.64 -10.39 4.80
N LEU A 92 6.09 -11.58 5.00
CA LEU A 92 5.19 -12.21 4.03
C LEU A 92 3.83 -11.52 4.00
N GLY A 93 3.27 -11.18 5.17
CA GLY A 93 2.00 -10.44 5.28
C GLY A 93 2.07 -9.07 4.62
N THR A 94 3.19 -8.34 4.76
CA THR A 94 3.36 -7.06 4.05
C THR A 94 3.41 -7.26 2.53
N ILE A 95 4.12 -8.28 2.04
CA ILE A 95 4.25 -8.53 0.59
C ILE A 95 2.92 -8.98 -0.02
N PHE A 96 2.25 -9.97 0.58
CA PHE A 96 1.10 -10.64 -0.03
C PHE A 96 -0.26 -10.06 0.36
N MET A 97 -0.39 -9.45 1.54
CA MET A 97 -1.65 -8.86 1.99
C MET A 97 -1.59 -7.33 1.99
N GLY A 98 -0.67 -6.75 2.75
CA GLY A 98 -0.59 -5.29 2.94
C GLY A 98 -0.42 -4.53 1.63
N ALA A 99 0.60 -4.88 0.84
CA ALA A 99 0.88 -4.22 -0.42
C ALA A 99 -0.29 -4.34 -1.43
N VAL A 100 -0.95 -5.51 -1.49
CA VAL A 100 -2.08 -5.73 -2.40
C VAL A 100 -3.30 -4.93 -1.94
N HIS A 101 -3.57 -4.93 -0.65
CA HIS A 101 -4.68 -4.19 -0.04
C HIS A 101 -4.55 -2.69 -0.31
N ASP A 102 -3.40 -2.10 0.01
CA ASP A 102 -3.19 -0.65 -0.11
C ASP A 102 -3.13 -0.20 -1.57
N PHE A 103 -2.49 -0.99 -2.44
CA PHE A 103 -2.48 -0.73 -3.88
C PHE A 103 -3.89 -0.84 -4.47
N GLY A 104 -4.64 -1.90 -4.14
CA GLY A 104 -6.00 -2.09 -4.64
C GLY A 104 -6.95 -0.98 -4.17
N ALA A 105 -6.86 -0.58 -2.90
CA ALA A 105 -7.58 0.55 -2.34
C ALA A 105 -7.35 1.83 -3.15
N LEU A 106 -6.08 2.13 -3.47
CA LEU A 106 -5.72 3.30 -4.27
C LEU A 106 -6.25 3.22 -5.69
N VAL A 107 -6.13 2.07 -6.36
CA VAL A 107 -6.62 1.87 -7.73
C VAL A 107 -8.12 2.04 -7.81
N ILE A 108 -8.87 1.45 -6.88
CA ILE A 108 -10.32 1.56 -6.83
C ILE A 108 -10.73 3.01 -6.60
N SER A 109 -10.09 3.70 -5.65
CA SER A 109 -10.37 5.12 -5.37
C SER A 109 -10.13 6.00 -6.60
N ILE A 110 -9.02 5.81 -7.31
CA ILE A 110 -8.70 6.56 -8.54
C ILE A 110 -9.76 6.32 -9.63
N ARG A 111 -10.22 5.08 -9.80
CA ARG A 111 -11.27 4.73 -10.78
C ARG A 111 -12.62 5.33 -10.42
N GLU A 112 -12.91 5.47 -9.13
CA GLU A 112 -14.12 6.08 -8.59
C GLU A 112 -13.96 7.59 -8.31
N LYS A 113 -13.14 8.29 -9.12
CA LYS A 113 -12.97 9.75 -9.09
C LYS A 113 -12.46 10.29 -7.75
N GLY A 114 -11.59 9.54 -7.06
CA GLY A 114 -10.97 9.94 -5.80
C GLY A 114 -11.83 9.72 -4.56
N ARG A 115 -12.95 8.98 -4.67
CA ARG A 115 -13.82 8.67 -3.52
C ARG A 115 -13.12 7.72 -2.54
N THR A 116 -13.47 7.84 -1.25
CA THR A 116 -12.99 6.91 -0.23
C THR A 116 -13.64 5.54 -0.40
N ILE A 117 -12.97 4.47 0.03
CA ILE A 117 -13.53 3.11 -0.04
C ILE A 117 -14.88 3.01 0.71
N ALA A 118 -15.03 3.75 1.81
CA ALA A 118 -16.27 3.79 2.58
C ALA A 118 -17.43 4.49 1.83
N ASP A 119 -17.13 5.37 0.89
CA ASP A 119 -18.13 6.11 0.12
C ASP A 119 -18.66 5.34 -1.08
N ILE A 120 -17.84 4.49 -1.70
CA ILE A 120 -18.16 3.79 -2.96
C ILE A 120 -19.45 2.97 -2.87
N PRO A 121 -19.67 2.12 -1.83
CA PRO A 121 -20.91 1.36 -1.72
C PRO A 121 -22.17 2.24 -1.69
N ARG A 122 -22.10 3.44 -1.10
CA ARG A 122 -23.26 4.35 -1.00
C ARG A 122 -23.73 4.90 -2.35
N VAL A 123 -22.87 4.88 -3.36
CA VAL A 123 -23.17 5.33 -4.72
C VAL A 123 -23.86 4.25 -5.52
N ILE A 124 -23.46 2.99 -5.32
CA ILE A 124 -23.96 1.83 -6.07
C ILE A 124 -25.39 1.45 -5.63
N TYR A 125 -25.72 1.65 -4.35
CA TYR A 125 -27.04 1.34 -3.79
C TYR A 125 -28.02 2.53 -3.80
N ARG A 126 -27.74 3.57 -4.58
CA ARG A 126 -28.65 4.70 -4.85
C ARG A 126 -29.16 4.62 -6.28
#